data_AF-A0A959ITH8-F1
#
_entry.id   AF-A0A959ITH8-F1
#
_cell.length_a   1.000
_cell.length_b   1.000
_cell.length_c   1.000
_cell.angle_alpha   90.00
_cell.angle_beta   90.00
_cell.angle_gamma   90.00
#
_symmetry.space_group_name_H-M   'P 1'
#
loop_
_entity.id
_entity.type
_entity.pdbx_description
1 polymer ?
#
loop_
_entity_poly.entity_id
_entity_poly.type
_entity_poly.pdbx_seq_one_letter_code
_entity_poly.pdbx_strand_id
1 'polypeptide(L)'
;MSGFSKLREEFSQIEILEKELNIKNLQIKRLLAITQAINNNVSAAGLFKMYADFLDWEMGVQRMALYFKQGEQWTCTAHLGISRPLLELDISQELSDYKNFNKLDNKDHPLISKFDLVIPVSHKETPISYVFIGGFDE
;
A
#
# COMPACT_ATOMS: atom_id res chain seq x y z
N MET A 1 -32.58 33.39 -14.09
CA MET A 1 -32.04 32.06 -14.50
C MET A 1 -30.63 31.77 -13.95
N SER A 2 -29.75 32.76 -13.76
CA SER A 2 -28.38 32.55 -13.24
C SER A 2 -28.31 31.98 -11.79
N GLY A 3 -29.20 32.41 -10.88
CA GLY A 3 -29.15 31.96 -9.47
C GLY A 3 -29.49 30.47 -9.24
N PHE A 4 -30.39 29.89 -10.05
CA PHE A 4 -30.75 28.47 -9.95
C PHE A 4 -29.64 27.54 -10.47
N SER A 5 -28.87 27.98 -11.48
CA SER A 5 -27.70 27.23 -11.96
C SER A 5 -26.62 27.16 -10.90
N LYS A 6 -26.35 28.30 -10.25
CA LYS A 6 -25.35 28.40 -9.18
C LYS A 6 -25.71 27.56 -7.95
N LEU A 7 -26.98 27.60 -7.52
CA LEU A 7 -27.47 26.74 -6.44
C LEU A 7 -27.26 25.26 -6.76
N ARG A 8 -27.58 24.83 -7.99
CA ARG A 8 -27.43 23.44 -8.43
C ARG A 8 -25.96 23.00 -8.43
N GLU A 9 -25.05 23.86 -8.86
CA GLU A 9 -23.60 23.61 -8.78
C GLU A 9 -23.12 23.52 -7.34
N GLU A 10 -23.58 24.41 -6.45
CA GLU A 10 -23.25 24.38 -5.02
C GLU A 10 -23.75 23.09 -4.34
N PHE A 11 -24.98 22.65 -4.62
CA PHE A 11 -25.51 21.37 -4.13
C PHE A 11 -24.71 20.18 -4.65
N SER A 12 -24.34 20.17 -5.94
CA SER A 12 -23.50 19.13 -6.52
C SER A 12 -22.12 19.07 -5.86
N GLN A 13 -21.54 20.23 -5.52
CA GLN A 13 -20.24 20.28 -4.84
C GLN A 13 -20.33 19.72 -3.41
N ILE A 14 -21.42 20.02 -2.68
CA ILE A 14 -21.66 19.48 -1.33
C ILE A 14 -21.77 17.95 -1.38
N GLU A 15 -22.53 17.39 -2.31
CA GLU A 15 -22.68 15.94 -2.47
C GLU A 15 -21.33 15.25 -2.75
N ILE A 16 -20.48 15.86 -3.58
CA ILE A 16 -19.12 15.35 -3.85
C ILE A 16 -18.27 15.37 -2.58
N LEU A 17 -18.28 16.49 -1.84
CA LEU A 17 -17.51 16.63 -0.60
C LEU A 17 -17.98 15.66 0.49
N GLU A 18 -19.30 15.45 0.63
CA GLU A 18 -19.84 14.46 1.57
C GLU A 18 -19.39 13.04 1.22
N LYS A 19 -19.38 12.70 -0.07
CA LYS A 19 -18.88 11.41 -0.55
C LYS A 19 -17.39 11.24 -0.25
N GLU A 20 -16.57 12.24 -0.54
CA GLU A 20 -15.13 12.24 -0.23
C GLU A 20 -14.89 12.08 1.28
N LEU A 21 -15.61 12.83 2.10
CA LEU A 21 -15.51 12.76 3.57
C LEU A 21 -15.88 11.36 4.07
N ASN A 22 -16.93 10.76 3.53
CA ASN A 22 -17.31 9.39 3.87
C ASN A 22 -16.22 8.38 3.50
N ILE A 23 -15.59 8.50 2.33
CA ILE A 23 -14.45 7.67 1.92
C ILE A 23 -13.27 7.83 2.89
N LYS A 24 -12.91 9.07 3.24
CA LYS A 24 -11.83 9.32 4.22
C LYS A 24 -12.13 8.73 5.59
N ASN A 25 -13.38 8.82 6.05
CA ASN A 25 -13.81 8.19 7.30
C ASN A 25 -13.70 6.66 7.26
N LEU A 26 -14.04 6.02 6.14
CA LEU A 26 -13.87 4.59 5.96
C LEU A 26 -12.38 4.20 6.02
N GLN A 27 -11.50 4.93 5.33
CA GLN A 27 -10.06 4.71 5.36
C GLN A 27 -9.49 4.81 6.79
N ILE A 28 -9.89 5.82 7.56
CA ILE A 28 -9.47 5.98 8.97
C ILE A 28 -9.96 4.81 9.84
N LYS A 29 -11.22 4.39 9.68
CA LYS A 29 -11.77 3.24 10.42
C LYS A 29 -11.01 1.95 10.11
N ARG A 30 -10.55 1.76 8.87
CA ARG A 30 -9.76 0.59 8.47
C ARG A 30 -8.38 0.58 9.09
N LEU A 31 -7.69 1.73 9.11
CA LEU A 31 -6.42 1.86 9.82
C LEU A 31 -6.58 1.54 11.31
N LEU A 32 -7.67 2.00 11.96
CA LEU A 32 -7.98 1.65 13.35
C LEU A 32 -8.24 0.15 13.53
N ALA A 33 -8.95 -0.50 12.60
CA ALA A 33 -9.19 -1.93 12.67
C ALA A 33 -7.89 -2.74 12.60
N ILE A 34 -6.94 -2.34 11.75
CA ILE A 34 -5.61 -2.97 11.67
C ILE A 34 -4.84 -2.79 12.99
N THR A 35 -4.83 -1.59 13.58
CA THR A 35 -4.13 -1.37 14.86
C THR A 35 -4.75 -2.15 16.02
N GLN A 36 -6.08 -2.29 16.05
CA GLN A 36 -6.77 -3.15 17.02
C GLN A 36 -6.45 -4.63 16.80
N ALA A 37 -6.34 -5.09 15.56
CA ALA A 37 -5.96 -6.47 15.26
C ALA A 37 -4.55 -6.82 15.78
N ILE A 38 -3.61 -5.87 15.72
CA ILE A 38 -2.28 -6.01 16.33
C ILE A 38 -2.41 -6.22 17.84
N ASN A 39 -3.20 -5.39 18.52
CA ASN A 39 -3.42 -5.49 19.97
C ASN A 39 -4.16 -6.77 20.38
N ASN A 40 -4.96 -7.34 19.49
CA ASN A 40 -5.68 -8.60 19.70
C ASN A 40 -4.85 -9.84 19.31
N ASN A 41 -3.53 -9.70 19.13
CA ASN A 41 -2.60 -10.77 18.78
C ASN A 41 -3.03 -11.58 17.54
N VAL A 42 -3.62 -10.91 16.54
CA VAL A 42 -3.86 -11.55 15.24
C VAL A 42 -2.52 -11.98 14.63
N SER A 43 -2.51 -13.13 13.95
CA SER A 43 -1.29 -13.67 13.34
C SER A 43 -0.67 -12.70 12.33
N ALA A 44 0.66 -12.74 12.19
CA ALA A 44 1.38 -11.91 11.22
C ALA A 44 0.82 -12.07 9.79
N ALA A 45 0.54 -13.30 9.36
CA ALA A 45 -0.08 -13.56 8.07
C ALA A 45 -1.46 -12.90 7.93
N GLY A 46 -2.28 -12.90 8.99
CA GLY A 46 -3.55 -12.19 9.02
C GLY A 46 -3.39 -10.67 8.93
N LEU A 47 -2.38 -10.11 9.60
CA LEU A 47 -2.05 -8.68 9.53
C LEU A 47 -1.58 -8.27 8.12
N PHE A 48 -0.73 -9.08 7.49
CA PHE A 48 -0.29 -8.85 6.11
C PHE A 48 -1.45 -8.89 5.12
N LYS A 49 -2.36 -9.85 5.30
CA LYS A 49 -3.60 -9.97 4.52
C LYS A 49 -4.48 -8.72 4.66
N MET A 50 -4.75 -8.28 5.90
CA MET A 50 -5.53 -7.06 6.16
C MET A 50 -4.88 -5.81 5.58
N TYR A 51 -3.55 -5.69 5.67
CA TYR A 51 -2.83 -4.57 5.08
C TYR A 51 -2.90 -4.57 3.54
N ALA A 52 -2.72 -5.73 2.91
CA ALA A 52 -2.86 -5.84 1.46
C ALA A 52 -4.29 -5.53 1.00
N ASP A 53 -5.30 -6.11 1.66
CA ASP A 53 -6.70 -5.83 1.32
C ASP A 53 -7.02 -4.32 1.50
N PHE A 54 -6.45 -3.65 2.50
CA PHE A 54 -6.57 -2.20 2.69
C PHE A 54 -5.96 -1.39 1.54
N LEU A 55 -4.78 -1.80 1.04
CA LEU A 55 -4.15 -1.12 -0.09
C LEU A 55 -4.97 -1.30 -1.37
N ASP A 56 -5.51 -2.50 -1.60
CA ASP A 56 -6.33 -2.84 -2.78
C ASP A 56 -7.61 -2.00 -2.82
N TRP A 57 -8.52 -2.22 -1.87
CA TRP A 57 -9.90 -1.73 -1.95
C TRP A 57 -10.06 -0.29 -1.48
N GLU A 58 -9.33 0.11 -0.44
CA GLU A 58 -9.50 1.42 0.18
C GLU A 58 -8.51 2.47 -0.33
N MET A 59 -7.31 2.07 -0.74
CA MET A 59 -6.32 2.99 -1.32
C MET A 59 -6.24 2.95 -2.85
N GLY A 60 -6.89 1.99 -3.52
CA GLY A 60 -6.87 1.88 -4.98
C GLY A 60 -5.49 1.51 -5.54
N VAL A 61 -4.64 0.86 -4.74
CA VAL A 61 -3.31 0.44 -5.18
C VAL A 61 -3.44 -0.77 -6.09
N GLN A 62 -2.98 -0.64 -7.33
CA GLN A 62 -3.09 -1.72 -8.31
C GLN A 62 -2.01 -2.80 -8.13
N ARG A 63 -0.83 -2.44 -7.61
CA ARG A 63 0.30 -3.37 -7.43
C ARG A 63 0.98 -3.18 -6.08
N MET A 64 1.22 -4.27 -5.37
CA MET A 64 2.09 -4.27 -4.20
C MET A 64 2.86 -5.58 -4.02
N ALA A 65 3.95 -5.52 -3.28
CA ALA A 65 4.60 -6.68 -2.69
C ALA A 65 5.18 -6.34 -1.32
N LEU A 66 4.91 -7.19 -0.34
CA LEU A 66 5.42 -7.10 1.03
C LEU A 66 6.46 -8.20 1.22
N TYR A 67 7.73 -7.82 1.32
CA TYR A 67 8.82 -8.71 1.69
C TYR A 67 9.06 -8.61 3.19
N PHE A 68 9.12 -9.75 3.88
CA PHE A 68 9.40 -9.82 5.31
C PHE A 68 10.59 -10.73 5.57
N LYS A 69 11.48 -10.33 6.49
CA LYS A 69 12.68 -11.11 6.83
C LYS A 69 12.31 -12.27 7.75
N GLN A 70 12.52 -13.50 7.29
CA GLN A 70 12.37 -14.72 8.08
C GLN A 70 13.75 -15.37 8.27
N GLY A 71 14.38 -15.10 9.41
CA GLY A 71 15.79 -15.46 9.63
C GLY A 71 16.70 -14.63 8.71
N GLU A 72 17.43 -15.32 7.83
CA GLU A 72 18.29 -14.68 6.82
C GLU A 72 17.66 -14.62 5.41
N GLN A 73 16.42 -15.08 5.26
CA GLN A 73 15.73 -15.10 3.96
C GLN A 73 14.66 -14.01 3.89
N TRP A 74 14.53 -13.40 2.72
CA TRP A 74 13.44 -12.50 2.38
C TRP A 74 12.32 -13.27 1.70
N THR A 75 11.11 -13.18 2.26
CA THR A 75 9.94 -13.88 1.73
C THR A 75 8.86 -12.85 1.38
N CYS A 76 8.30 -12.93 0.18
CA CYS A 76 7.10 -12.17 -0.18
C CYS A 76 5.89 -12.76 0.58
N THR A 77 5.41 -12.06 1.62
CA THR A 77 4.33 -12.53 2.50
C THR A 77 2.94 -12.07 2.07
N ALA A 78 2.84 -10.99 1.29
CA ALA A 78 1.61 -10.52 0.66
C ALA A 78 1.91 -9.78 -0.65
N HIS A 79 1.03 -9.87 -1.64
CA HIS A 79 1.19 -9.18 -2.91
C HIS A 79 -0.17 -8.91 -3.57
N LEU A 80 -0.23 -7.91 -4.44
CA LEU A 80 -1.39 -7.56 -5.28
C LEU A 80 -0.91 -7.27 -6.69
N GLY A 81 -1.68 -7.66 -7.72
CA GLY A 81 -1.43 -7.24 -9.11
C GLY A 81 -0.10 -7.68 -9.73
N ILE A 82 0.63 -8.61 -9.11
CA ILE A 82 1.92 -9.14 -9.59
C ILE A 82 1.84 -10.64 -9.82
N SER A 83 2.38 -11.10 -10.95
CA SER A 83 2.44 -12.53 -11.30
C SER A 83 3.44 -13.29 -10.41
N ARG A 84 3.05 -14.48 -9.95
CA ARG A 84 3.88 -15.32 -9.07
C ARG A 84 5.32 -15.57 -9.56
N PRO A 85 5.59 -15.87 -10.85
CA PRO A 85 6.97 -16.10 -11.31
C PRO A 85 7.91 -14.90 -11.08
N LEU A 86 7.39 -13.67 -11.06
CA LEU A 86 8.20 -12.48 -10.77
C LEU A 86 8.55 -12.38 -9.28
N LEU A 87 7.70 -12.92 -8.39
CA LEU A 87 7.90 -12.91 -6.94
C LEU A 87 8.87 -14.00 -6.46
N GLU A 88 9.23 -14.94 -7.34
CA GLU A 88 10.23 -15.99 -7.09
C GLU A 88 11.66 -15.51 -7.37
N LEU A 89 11.82 -14.32 -7.96
CA LEU A 89 13.14 -13.69 -8.15
C LEU A 89 13.74 -13.33 -6.79
N ASP A 90 14.99 -13.74 -6.56
CA ASP A 90 15.74 -13.31 -5.39
C ASP A 90 16.15 -11.84 -5.57
N ILE A 91 15.58 -10.97 -4.75
CA ILE A 91 15.88 -9.53 -4.71
C ILE A 91 16.68 -9.12 -3.47
N SER A 92 17.23 -10.08 -2.74
CA SER A 92 17.85 -9.82 -1.43
C SER A 92 19.00 -8.81 -1.49
N GLN A 93 19.72 -8.76 -2.62
CA GLN A 93 20.83 -7.83 -2.82
C GLN A 93 20.32 -6.40 -3.01
N GLU A 94 19.24 -6.23 -3.78
CA GLU A 94 18.61 -4.97 -4.12
C GLU A 94 17.94 -4.33 -2.91
N LEU A 95 17.37 -5.13 -2.00
CA LEU A 95 16.68 -4.62 -0.81
C LEU A 95 17.58 -3.75 0.08
N SER A 96 18.86 -4.09 0.16
CA SER A 96 19.84 -3.39 1.02
C SER A 96 20.07 -1.94 0.58
N ASP A 97 19.80 -1.61 -0.68
CA ASP A 97 19.96 -0.26 -1.23
C ASP A 97 18.83 0.68 -0.79
N TYR A 98 17.67 0.14 -0.38
CA TYR A 98 16.50 0.91 0.01
C TYR A 98 16.49 1.25 1.50
N LYS A 99 17.29 2.22 1.92
CA LYS A 99 17.40 2.59 3.35
C LYS A 99 16.28 3.49 3.86
N ASN A 100 15.62 4.22 2.96
CA ASN A 100 14.55 5.15 3.29
C ASN A 100 13.39 4.97 2.30
N PHE A 101 12.24 5.55 2.65
CA PHE A 101 11.16 5.75 1.69
C PHE A 101 11.71 6.39 0.42
N ASN A 102 11.47 5.77 -0.74
CA ASN A 102 12.01 6.26 -1.99
C ASN A 102 11.07 5.98 -3.17
N LYS A 103 11.15 6.85 -4.18
CA LYS A 103 10.63 6.57 -5.51
C LYS A 103 11.57 5.63 -6.24
N LEU A 104 10.99 4.69 -6.97
CA LEU A 104 11.74 3.71 -7.74
C LEU A 104 11.87 4.20 -9.18
N ASP A 105 13.12 4.44 -9.59
CA ASP A 105 13.45 4.78 -10.97
C ASP A 105 14.10 3.59 -11.73
N ASN A 106 14.22 2.43 -11.07
CA ASN A 106 14.89 1.26 -11.64
C ASN A 106 13.99 0.56 -12.66
N LYS A 107 14.25 0.85 -13.94
CA LYS A 107 13.52 0.27 -15.07
C LYS A 107 14.06 -1.09 -15.53
N ASP A 108 15.25 -1.49 -15.08
CA ASP A 108 15.95 -2.65 -15.62
C ASP A 108 15.62 -3.94 -14.88
N HIS A 109 15.27 -3.86 -13.59
CA HIS A 109 14.94 -5.06 -12.81
C HIS A 109 13.52 -5.57 -13.12
N PRO A 110 13.32 -6.87 -13.49
CA PRO A 110 12.02 -7.39 -13.93
C PRO A 110 10.85 -7.23 -12.95
N LEU A 111 11.11 -7.43 -11.65
CA LEU A 111 10.12 -7.22 -10.59
C LEU A 111 10.03 -5.76 -10.13
N ILE A 112 11.15 -5.14 -9.73
CA ILE A 112 11.16 -3.80 -9.12
C ILE A 112 10.58 -2.73 -10.07
N SER A 113 10.80 -2.86 -11.37
CA SER A 113 10.22 -1.96 -12.40
C SER A 113 8.68 -1.97 -12.46
N LYS A 114 8.01 -2.86 -11.72
CA LYS A 114 6.54 -2.88 -11.59
C LYS A 114 6.01 -1.93 -10.52
N PHE A 115 6.88 -1.31 -9.73
CA PHE A 115 6.50 -0.48 -8.60
C PHE A 115 7.03 0.93 -8.74
N ASP A 116 6.34 1.87 -8.09
CA ASP A 116 6.66 3.30 -8.14
C ASP A 116 7.37 3.74 -6.85
N LEU A 117 7.12 3.04 -5.74
CA LEU A 117 7.61 3.38 -4.40
C LEU A 117 8.11 2.13 -3.67
N VAL A 118 9.10 2.35 -2.80
CA VAL A 118 9.54 1.38 -1.78
C VAL A 118 9.54 2.02 -0.40
N ILE A 119 9.05 1.28 0.58
CA ILE A 119 8.97 1.68 1.98
C ILE A 119 9.68 0.61 2.84
N PRO A 120 10.90 0.85 3.30
CA PRO A 120 11.54 0.00 4.28
C PRO A 120 10.87 0.16 5.65
N VAL A 121 10.63 -0.97 6.31
CA VAL A 121 10.15 -1.03 7.69
C VAL A 121 11.27 -1.61 8.53
N SER A 122 11.80 -0.77 9.42
CA SER A 122 12.94 -1.12 10.27
C SER A 122 12.51 -1.28 11.71
N HIS A 123 13.07 -2.27 12.38
CA HIS A 123 13.06 -2.35 13.83
C HIS A 123 14.44 -1.93 14.33
N LYS A 124 14.50 -0.77 15.00
CA LYS A 124 15.75 -0.03 15.23
C LYS A 124 16.39 0.34 13.87
N GLU A 125 17.65 -0.01 13.66
CA GLU A 125 18.39 0.26 12.42
C GLU A 125 18.43 -0.95 11.47
N THR A 126 17.69 -2.01 11.77
CA THR A 126 17.65 -3.23 10.95
C THR A 126 16.34 -3.30 10.18
N PRO A 127 16.37 -3.26 8.84
CA PRO A 127 15.20 -3.55 8.02
C PRO A 127 14.66 -4.95 8.32
N ILE A 128 13.38 -5.02 8.68
CA ILE A 128 12.66 -6.28 8.90
C ILE A 128 11.67 -6.56 7.79
N SER A 129 11.33 -5.53 7.00
CA SER A 129 10.39 -5.66 5.88
C SER A 129 10.58 -4.55 4.86
N TYR A 130 10.13 -4.80 3.63
CA TYR A 130 10.05 -3.83 2.55
C TYR A 130 8.68 -3.92 1.90
N VAL A 131 8.03 -2.78 1.74
CA VAL A 131 6.77 -2.67 1.01
C VAL A 131 7.03 -1.98 -0.32
N PHE A 132 6.73 -2.65 -1.41
CA PHE A 132 6.73 -2.08 -2.75
C PHE A 132 5.30 -1.75 -3.14
N ILE A 133 5.08 -0.57 -3.71
CA ILE A 133 3.75 -0.09 -4.08
C ILE A 133 3.82 0.56 -5.46
N GLY A 134 2.85 0.29 -6.33
CA GLY A 134 2.73 0.99 -7.59
C GLY A 134 1.33 0.93 -8.20
N GLY A 135 1.15 1.70 -9.27
CA GLY A 135 -0.16 1.91 -9.89
C GLY A 135 -1.11 2.63 -8.95
N PHE A 136 -0.64 3.71 -8.31
CA PHE A 136 -1.55 4.69 -7.75
C PHE A 136 -2.37 5.27 -8.90
N ASP A 137 -3.69 5.35 -8.75
CA ASP A 137 -4.55 6.04 -9.72
C ASP A 137 -4.00 7.46 -9.95
N GLU A 138 -3.76 7.82 -11.22
CA GLU A 138 -3.50 9.20 -11.64
C GLU A 138 -4.75 10.09 -11.45
#